data_AF-A0A353YVR3-F1
#
_entry.id   AF-A0A353YVR3-F1
#
_cell.length_a   1.000
_cell.length_b   1.000
_cell.length_c   1.000
_cell.angle_alpha   90.00
_cell.angle_beta   90.00
_cell.angle_gamma   90.00
#
_symmetry.space_group_name_H-M   'P 1'
#
loop_
_entity.id
_entity.type
_entity.pdbx_description
1 polymer ?
#
loop_
_entity_poly.entity_id
_entity_poly.type
_entity_poly.pdbx_seq_one_letter_code
_entity_poly.pdbx_strand_id
1 'polypeptide(L)' 'GYPNPYEALRDLTRTNEKIGHQQIIRFVDSLKVSESVKEEIKQITPFNYTGI' A
#
# COMPACT_ATOMS: atom_id res chain seq x y z
N GLY A 1 -4.25 6.61 13.79
CA GLY A 1 -4.78 5.61 12.84
C GLY A 1 -5.17 6.32 11.56
N TYR A 2 -4.92 5.70 10.42
CA TYR A 2 -5.32 6.26 9.12
C TYR A 2 -6.84 6.13 8.94
N PRO A 3 -7.56 7.16 8.48
CA PRO A 3 -8.99 7.07 8.25
C PRO A 3 -9.28 6.08 7.11
N ASN A 4 -10.19 5.14 7.34
CA ASN A 4 -10.71 4.18 6.36
C ASN A 4 -9.64 3.48 5.50
N PRO A 5 -8.69 2.74 6.10
CA PRO A 5 -7.59 2.09 5.36
C PRO A 5 -8.11 1.07 4.32
N TYR A 6 -9.22 0.40 4.63
CA TYR A 6 -9.87 -0.54 3.72
C TYR A 6 -10.41 0.14 2.45
N GLU A 7 -11.02 1.32 2.60
CA GLU A 7 -11.59 2.05 1.45
C GLU A 7 -10.48 2.58 0.55
N ALA A 8 -9.41 3.14 1.14
CA ALA A 8 -8.25 3.60 0.37
C ALA A 8 -7.60 2.48 -0.45
N LEU A 9 -7.47 1.27 0.12
CA LEU A 9 -6.98 0.10 -0.60
C LEU A 9 -7.96 -0.42 -1.66
N ARG A 10 -9.27 -0.34 -1.38
CA ARG A 10 -10.31 -0.71 -2.34
C ARG A 10 -10.31 0.21 -3.56
N ASP A 11 -10.06 1.50 -3.36
CA ASP A 11 -9.97 2.47 -4.45
C ASP A 11 -8.73 2.22 -5.32
N LEU A 12 -7.59 1.82 -4.71
CA LEU A 12 -6.40 1.41 -5.46
C LEU A 12 -6.68 0.19 -6.36
N THR A 13 -7.43 -0.79 -5.88
CA THR A 13 -7.72 -2.05 -6.59
C THR A 13 -8.82 -1.94 -7.63
N ARG A 14 -9.55 -0.81 -7.68
CA ARG A 14 -10.67 -0.58 -8.60
C ARG A 14 -10.30 0.03 -9.94
N THR A 15 -9.02 0.31 -10.21
CA THR A 15 -8.58 0.95 -11.46
C THR A 15 -8.60 0.03 -12.68
N ASN A 16 -8.91 -1.28 -12.55
CA ASN A 16 -8.79 -2.28 -13.63
C ASN A 16 -7.39 -2.33 -14.29
N GLU A 17 -6.38 -1.73 -13.66
CA GLU A 17 -5.01 -1.70 -14.13
C GLU A 17 -4.16 -2.75 -13.42
N LYS A 18 -3.08 -3.19 -14.07
CA LYS A 18 -2.09 -4.03 -13.41
C LYS A 18 -1.43 -3.23 -12.29
N ILE A 19 -1.72 -3.62 -11.05
CA ILE A 19 -1.03 -3.08 -9.88
C ILE A 19 0.35 -3.73 -9.80
N GLY A 20 1.37 -2.94 -10.14
CA GLY A 20 2.77 -3.28 -9.96
C GLY A 20 3.40 -2.53 -8.79
N HIS A 21 4.69 -2.76 -8.60
CA HIS A 21 5.47 -2.16 -7.52
C HIS A 21 5.41 -0.61 -7.50
N GLN A 22 5.50 0.02 -8.68
CA GLN A 22 5.44 1.48 -8.77
C GLN A 22 4.07 2.05 -8.38
N GLN A 23 2.97 1.36 -8.72
CA GLN A 23 1.62 1.80 -8.32
C GLN A 23 1.46 1.71 -6.80
N ILE A 24 1.96 0.63 -6.19
CA ILE A 24 1.92 0.44 -4.74
C ILE A 24 2.75 1.52 -4.02
N ILE A 25 3.97 1.80 -4.48
CA ILE A 25 4.80 2.86 -3.89
C ILE A 25 4.10 4.22 -3.95
N ARG A 26 3.55 4.60 -5.11
CA ARG A 26 2.82 5.88 -5.25
C ARG A 26 1.62 5.95 -4.32
N PHE A 27 0.90 4.84 -4.15
CA PHE A 27 -0.21 4.78 -3.20
C PHE A 27 0.27 4.98 -1.76
N VAL A 28 1.33 4.28 -1.34
CA VAL A 28 1.90 4.41 0.01
C VAL A 28 2.40 5.83 0.27
N ASP A 29 2.99 6.48 -0.74
CA ASP A 29 3.43 7.87 -0.66
C ASP A 29 2.25 8.83 -0.45
N SER A 30 1.10 8.55 -1.08
CA SER A 30 -0.13 9.34 -0.95
C SER A 30 -0.79 9.23 0.44
N LEU A 31 -0.45 8.20 1.23
CA LEU A 31 -1.01 8.01 2.57
C LEU A 31 -0.48 9.11 3.52
N LYS A 32 -1.38 9.76 4.26
CA LYS A 32 -1.06 10.65 5.37
C LYS A 32 -0.74 9.86 6.65
N VAL A 33 0.31 9.05 6.60
CA VAL A 33 0.85 8.29 7.75
C VAL A 33 2.30 8.70 8.02
N SER A 34 2.85 8.31 9.16
CA SER A 34 4.24 8.61 9.50
C SER A 34 5.21 7.94 8.53
N GLU A 35 6.37 8.56 8.34
CA GLU A 35 7.39 8.09 7.40
C GLU A 35 7.89 6.68 7.75
N SER A 36 8.06 6.38 9.04
CA SER A 36 8.38 5.03 9.54
C SER A 36 7.39 3.97 9.05
N VAL A 37 6.09 4.27 9.09
CA VAL A 37 5.05 3.34 8.64
C VAL A 37 5.07 3.20 7.11
N LYS A 38 5.39 4.27 6.37
CA LYS A 38 5.55 4.18 4.91
C LYS A 38 6.73 3.30 4.54
N GLU A 39 7.85 3.43 5.24
CA GLU A 39 9.04 2.60 5.02
C GLU A 39 8.74 1.13 5.28
N GLU A 40 8.08 0.80 6.40
CA GLU A 40 7.65 -0.58 6.69
C GLU A 40 6.77 -1.16 5.57
N ILE A 41 5.76 -0.41 5.11
CA ILE A 41 4.87 -0.88 4.04
C ILE A 41 5.62 -1.04 2.72
N LYS A 42 6.59 -0.17 2.40
CA LYS A 42 7.42 -0.29 1.19
C LYS A 42 8.34 -1.51 1.18
N GLN A 43 8.70 -2.03 2.35
CA GLN A 43 9.46 -3.28 2.48
C GLN A 43 8.59 -4.51 2.22
N ILE A 44 7.26 -4.39 2.27
CA ILE A 44 6.36 -5.52 2.01
C ILE A 44 6.38 -5.84 0.51
N THR A 45 6.61 -7.11 0.23
CA THR A 45 6.62 -7.70 -1.11
C THR A 45 5.76 -8.96 -1.12
N PRO A 46 5.29 -9.41 -2.30
CA PRO A 46 4.55 -10.67 -2.39
C PRO A 46 5.32 -11.88 -1.86
N PHE A 47 6.65 -11.81 -1.81
CA PHE A 47 7.52 -12.88 -1.36
C PHE A 47 7.72 -12.93 0.16
N ASN A 48 7.58 -11.80 0.86
CA ASN A 48 7.75 -11.73 2.31
C ASN A 48 6.44 -11.56 3.07
N TYR A 49 5.33 -11.32 2.37
CA TYR A 49 3.99 -11.29 2.95
C TYR A 49 3.32 -12.68 2.92
N THR A 50 3.99 -13.68 3.51
CA THR A 50 3.56 -15.10 3.48
C THR A 50 2.83 -15.55 4.75
N GLY A 51 2.95 -14.81 5.85
CA GLY A 51 2.21 -15.07 7.10
C GLY A 51 2.64 -16.30 7.89
N ILE A 52 3.82 -16.86 7.59
CA ILE A 52 4.40 -18.06 8.22
C ILE A 52 5.21 -17.67 9.45
#